data_AF-A0A959UDX7-F1
#
_entry.id   AF-A0A959UDX7-F1
#
_cell.length_a   1.000
_cell.length_b   1.000
_cell.length_c   1.000
_cell.angle_alpha   90.00
_cell.angle_beta   90.00
_cell.angle_gamma   90.00
#
_symmetry.space_group_name_H-M   'P 1'
#
loop_
_entity.id
_entity.type
_entity.pdbx_description
1 polymer ?
#
loop_
_entity_poly.entity_id
_entity_poly.type
_entity_poly.pdbx_seq_one_letter_code
_entity_poly.pdbx_strand_id
1 'polypeptide(L)'
;MKEENNTIDEQEGNIENSTFTENETDNNTQDQERELSDIEKKDLEIQALNDKYIRLYSEFDNFRRRTQKEKLELYKTAGEDIFKSLLPVMDDFERAKKSMEETKNYDSLKEGIDLIYNKFLNVFKSNG
;
A
#
# COMPACT_ATOMS: atom_id res chain seq x y z
N MET A 1 -29.95 -28.32 24.61
CA MET A 1 -30.59 -28.24 25.94
C MET A 1 -31.47 -26.99 25.88
N LYS A 2 -32.75 -27.09 25.47
CA LYS A 2 -33.95 -27.18 26.35
C LYS A 2 -33.84 -26.21 27.53
N GLU A 3 -34.53 -25.06 27.43
CA GLU A 3 -35.72 -24.69 28.24
C GLU A 3 -35.35 -24.55 29.73
N GLU A 4 -35.64 -23.47 30.45
CA GLU A 4 -36.98 -22.92 30.68
C GLU A 4 -36.86 -21.64 31.54
N ASN A 5 -37.89 -20.80 31.46
CA ASN A 5 -38.13 -19.56 32.20
C ASN A 5 -38.10 -19.72 33.72
N ASN A 6 -37.86 -18.61 34.46
CA ASN A 6 -38.80 -18.24 35.52
C ASN A 6 -38.73 -16.77 35.93
N THR A 7 -39.81 -16.05 35.62
CA THR A 7 -40.28 -14.79 36.20
C THR A 7 -40.80 -15.06 37.61
N ILE A 8 -40.63 -14.13 38.57
CA ILE A 8 -41.49 -13.85 39.73
C ILE A 8 -40.99 -12.48 40.25
N ASP A 9 -41.67 -11.36 40.00
CA ASP A 9 -42.97 -10.87 40.49
C ASP A 9 -42.79 -9.94 41.71
N GLU A 10 -43.53 -8.84 41.62
CA GLU A 10 -43.52 -7.63 42.42
C GLU A 10 -44.01 -7.87 43.85
N GLN A 11 -43.48 -7.11 44.82
CA GLN A 11 -44.29 -6.67 45.96
C GLN A 11 -43.95 -5.23 46.34
N GLU A 12 -44.89 -4.35 46.02
CA GLU A 12 -45.05 -3.01 46.58
C GLU A 12 -45.37 -3.10 48.09
N GLY A 13 -44.76 -2.20 48.86
CA GLY A 13 -45.13 -1.89 50.24
C GLY A 13 -45.16 -0.37 50.43
N ASN A 14 -46.34 0.20 50.28
CA ASN A 14 -46.68 1.62 50.42
C ASN A 14 -46.91 1.99 51.90
N ILE A 15 -46.23 3.01 52.46
CA ILE A 15 -46.73 3.82 53.60
C ILE A 15 -46.21 5.29 53.48
N GLU A 16 -47.12 6.15 53.03
CA GLU A 16 -47.47 7.52 53.46
C GLU A 16 -46.38 8.53 53.91
N ASN A 17 -46.12 9.49 53.02
CA ASN A 17 -46.47 10.93 53.12
C ASN A 17 -46.12 11.73 54.40
N SER A 18 -45.16 12.66 54.31
CA SER A 18 -45.41 14.11 54.58
C SER A 18 -44.17 15.01 54.47
N THR A 19 -44.44 16.17 53.86
CA THR A 19 -43.73 17.47 53.93
C THR A 19 -42.42 17.65 53.15
N PHE A 20 -42.61 17.97 51.87
CA PHE A 20 -42.10 19.16 51.17
C PHE A 20 -41.04 20.01 51.88
N THR A 21 -39.84 20.05 51.29
CA THR A 21 -39.07 21.28 51.08
C THR A 21 -38.42 21.20 49.70
N GLU A 22 -39.01 21.92 48.75
CA GLU A 22 -38.35 22.39 47.52
C GLU A 22 -37.02 23.08 47.86
N ASN A 23 -35.98 22.76 47.09
CA ASN A 23 -34.89 23.64 46.61
C ASN A 23 -33.57 22.85 46.40
N GLU A 24 -33.53 21.85 45.50
CA GLU A 24 -32.25 21.32 44.97
C GLU A 24 -32.31 20.91 43.49
N THR A 25 -33.32 21.33 42.72
CA THR A 25 -33.54 20.80 41.37
C THR A 25 -32.81 21.56 40.25
N ASP A 26 -32.23 22.74 40.52
CA ASP A 26 -31.72 23.61 39.45
C ASP A 26 -30.22 23.37 39.09
N ASN A 27 -29.41 22.85 40.03
CA ASN A 27 -27.98 22.61 39.77
C ASN A 27 -27.73 21.27 39.05
N ASN A 28 -28.56 20.25 39.27
CA ASN A 28 -28.32 18.90 38.73
C ASN A 28 -28.64 18.83 37.22
N THR A 29 -29.65 19.57 36.75
CA THR A 29 -30.02 19.62 35.33
C THR A 29 -28.99 20.40 34.50
N GLN A 30 -28.43 21.49 35.03
CA GLN A 30 -27.38 22.27 34.36
C GLN A 30 -26.03 21.53 34.26
N ASP A 31 -25.69 20.71 35.24
CA ASP A 31 -24.47 19.90 35.19
C ASP A 31 -24.62 18.70 34.24
N GLN A 32 -25.80 18.07 34.20
CA GLN A 32 -26.10 17.03 33.22
C GLN A 32 -26.12 17.56 31.78
N GLU A 33 -26.70 18.74 31.54
CA GLU A 33 -26.74 19.36 30.21
C GLU A 33 -25.33 19.80 29.74
N ARG A 34 -24.46 20.23 30.67
CA ARG A 34 -23.04 20.50 30.40
C ARG A 34 -22.24 19.23 30.11
N GLU A 35 -22.45 18.15 30.88
CA GLU A 35 -21.81 16.86 30.61
C GLU A 35 -22.24 16.27 29.26
N LEU A 36 -23.54 16.31 28.92
CA LEU A 36 -24.03 15.90 27.60
C LEU A 36 -23.38 16.74 26.49
N SER A 37 -23.30 18.06 26.66
CA SER A 37 -22.66 18.96 25.68
C SER A 37 -21.18 18.64 25.47
N ASP A 38 -20.46 18.23 26.52
CA ASP A 38 -19.05 17.88 26.42
C ASP A 38 -18.81 16.47 25.85
N ILE A 39 -19.75 15.54 26.05
CA ILE A 39 -19.75 14.24 25.38
C ILE A 39 -19.98 14.42 23.88
N GLU A 40 -20.95 15.24 23.48
CA GLU A 40 -21.23 15.54 22.07
C GLU A 40 -20.03 16.19 21.35
N LYS A 41 -19.33 17.13 22.01
CA LYS A 41 -18.10 17.71 21.47
C LYS A 41 -17.00 16.67 21.28
N LYS A 42 -16.83 15.76 22.24
CA LYS A 42 -15.83 14.68 22.16
C LYS A 42 -16.17 13.69 21.03
N ASP A 43 -17.44 13.36 20.84
CA ASP A 43 -17.88 12.49 19.74
C ASP A 43 -17.62 13.13 18.37
N LEU A 44 -17.86 14.45 18.23
CA LEU A 44 -17.51 15.20 17.03
C LEU A 44 -16.00 15.22 16.78
N GLU A 45 -15.19 15.37 17.83
CA GLU A 45 -13.73 15.31 17.73
C GLU A 45 -13.25 13.92 17.33
N ILE A 46 -13.83 12.85 17.90
CA ILE A 46 -13.55 11.46 17.53
C ILE A 46 -13.93 11.19 16.07
N GLN A 47 -15.09 11.67 15.60
CA GLN A 47 -15.48 11.55 14.20
C GLN A 47 -14.49 12.27 13.28
N ALA A 48 -14.10 13.51 13.61
CA ALA A 48 -13.12 14.26 12.84
C ALA A 48 -11.75 13.56 12.79
N LEU A 49 -11.31 12.95 13.88
CA LEU A 49 -10.09 12.14 13.90
C LEU A 49 -10.21 10.86 13.07
N ASN A 50 -11.35 10.17 13.13
CA ASN A 50 -11.60 8.96 12.34
C ASN A 50 -11.60 9.26 10.86
N ASP A 51 -12.27 10.34 10.43
CA ASP A 51 -12.27 10.78 9.03
C ASP A 51 -10.85 11.12 8.55
N LYS A 52 -10.08 11.81 9.39
CA LYS A 52 -8.67 12.10 9.11
C LYS A 52 -7.84 10.83 9.01
N TYR A 53 -8.06 9.86 9.89
CA TYR A 53 -7.37 8.58 9.89
C TYR A 53 -7.69 7.76 8.65
N ILE A 54 -8.97 7.63 8.27
CA ILE A 54 -9.40 6.90 7.08
C ILE A 54 -8.80 7.53 5.82
N ARG A 55 -8.77 8.87 5.74
CA ARG A 55 -8.13 9.59 4.64
C ARG A 55 -6.62 9.30 4.60
N LEU A 56 -5.92 9.44 5.72
CA LEU A 56 -4.48 9.22 5.79
C LEU A 56 -4.12 7.76 5.48
N TYR A 57 -4.92 6.80 5.95
CA TYR A 57 -4.77 5.39 5.64
C TYR A 57 -4.94 5.12 4.15
N SER A 58 -5.93 5.77 3.51
CA SER A 58 -6.15 5.67 2.07
C SER A 58 -4.99 6.29 1.27
N GLU A 59 -4.47 7.43 1.70
CA GLU A 59 -3.26 8.05 1.11
C GLU A 59 -2.04 7.14 1.23
N PHE A 60 -1.87 6.51 2.38
CA PHE A 60 -0.77 5.57 2.62
C PHE A 60 -0.89 4.31 1.75
N ASP A 61 -2.07 3.70 1.64
CA ASP A 61 -2.25 2.52 0.79
C ASP A 61 -2.05 2.87 -0.69
N ASN A 62 -2.55 4.03 -1.13
CA ASN A 62 -2.29 4.56 -2.48
C ASN A 62 -0.80 4.76 -2.73
N PHE A 63 -0.07 5.38 -1.79
CA PHE A 63 1.37 5.55 -1.88
C PHE A 63 2.10 4.21 -1.93
N ARG A 64 1.72 3.24 -1.09
CA ARG A 64 2.31 1.90 -1.05
C ARG A 64 2.11 1.17 -2.37
N ARG A 65 0.91 1.22 -2.93
CA ARG A 65 0.59 0.62 -4.24
C ARG A 65 1.35 1.30 -5.37
N ARG A 66 1.41 2.64 -5.37
CA ARG A 66 2.17 3.40 -6.38
C ARG A 66 3.66 3.06 -6.32
N THR A 67 4.25 3.06 -5.13
CA THR A 67 5.66 2.75 -4.92
C THR A 67 6.02 1.33 -5.38
N GLN A 68 5.15 0.35 -5.13
CA GLN A 68 5.37 -1.01 -5.62
C GLN A 68 5.33 -1.08 -7.15
N LYS A 69 4.40 -0.35 -7.78
CA LYS A 69 4.31 -0.28 -9.24
C LYS A 69 5.55 0.37 -9.85
N GLU A 70 5.98 1.50 -9.30
CA GLU A 70 7.19 2.22 -9.75
C GLU A 70 8.45 1.36 -9.59
N LYS A 71 8.58 0.63 -8.47
CA LYS A 71 9.68 -0.33 -8.29
C LYS A 71 9.67 -1.41 -9.37
N LEU A 72 8.51 -2.00 -9.67
CA LEU A 72 8.40 -3.02 -10.71
C LEU A 72 8.76 -2.47 -12.09
N GLU A 73 8.29 -1.26 -12.42
CA GLU A 73 8.65 -0.58 -13.67
C GLU A 73 10.15 -0.28 -13.73
N LEU A 74 10.75 0.17 -12.64
CA LEU A 74 12.19 0.39 -12.55
C LEU A 74 12.96 -0.91 -12.81
N TYR A 75 12.55 -2.05 -12.25
CA TYR A 75 13.19 -3.34 -12.53
C TYR A 75 13.04 -3.77 -14.00
N LYS A 76 11.87 -3.52 -14.61
CA LYS A 76 11.65 -3.83 -16.04
C LYS A 76 12.55 -2.98 -16.94
N THR A 77 12.66 -1.69 -16.68
CA THR A 77 13.42 -0.76 -17.50
C THR A 77 14.92 -0.81 -17.21
N ALA A 78 15.34 -1.14 -15.98
CA ALA A 78 16.76 -1.18 -15.60
C ALA A 78 17.59 -2.17 -16.44
N GLY A 79 17.01 -3.28 -16.87
CA GLY A 79 17.68 -4.24 -17.76
C GLY A 79 17.47 -3.96 -19.25
N GLU A 80 16.45 -3.19 -19.61
CA GLU A 80 15.99 -3.01 -20.99
C GLU A 80 17.07 -2.42 -21.89
N ASP A 81 17.77 -1.39 -21.41
CA ASP A 81 18.81 -0.70 -22.17
C ASP A 81 20.04 -1.58 -22.42
N ILE A 82 20.40 -2.41 -21.43
CA ILE A 82 21.49 -3.39 -21.55
C ILE A 82 21.13 -4.42 -22.63
N PHE A 83 19.94 -5.01 -22.58
CA PHE A 83 19.50 -5.98 -23.59
C PHE A 83 19.42 -5.35 -24.99
N LYS A 84 18.91 -4.12 -25.11
CA LYS A 84 18.89 -3.39 -26.38
C LYS A 84 20.30 -3.17 -26.95
N SER A 85 21.27 -2.84 -26.09
CA SER A 85 22.66 -2.66 -26.51
C SER A 85 23.34 -3.96 -26.93
N LEU A 86 22.84 -5.11 -26.46
CA LEU A 86 23.37 -6.43 -26.78
C LEU A 86 22.82 -7.03 -28.09
N LEU A 87 21.60 -6.67 -28.49
CA LEU A 87 20.99 -7.09 -29.77
C LEU A 87 21.91 -6.97 -30.98
N PRO A 88 22.57 -5.81 -31.25
CA PRO A 88 23.44 -5.69 -32.42
C PRO A 88 24.71 -6.55 -32.34
N VAL A 89 25.07 -7.10 -31.18
CA VAL A 89 26.16 -8.08 -31.07
C VAL A 89 25.65 -9.47 -31.47
N MET A 90 24.42 -9.82 -31.07
CA MET A 90 23.77 -11.06 -31.51
C MET A 90 23.58 -11.09 -33.04
N ASP A 91 23.16 -9.97 -33.63
CA ASP A 91 23.02 -9.84 -35.10
C ASP A 91 24.35 -10.07 -35.82
N ASP A 92 25.46 -9.55 -35.27
CA ASP A 92 26.78 -9.76 -35.86
C ASP A 92 27.24 -11.22 -35.69
N PHE A 93 26.91 -11.88 -34.59
CA PHE A 93 27.16 -13.33 -34.42
C PHE A 93 26.41 -14.16 -35.47
N GLU A 94 25.13 -13.85 -35.74
CA GLU A 94 24.38 -14.52 -36.80
C GLU A 94 25.01 -14.27 -38.18
N ARG A 95 25.45 -13.03 -38.44
CA ARG A 95 26.14 -12.68 -39.68
C ARG A 95 27.45 -13.47 -39.83
N ALA A 96 28.27 -13.53 -38.78
CA ALA A 96 29.51 -14.30 -38.80
C ALA A 96 29.25 -15.79 -39.02
N LYS A 97 28.23 -16.36 -38.37
CA LYS A 97 27.86 -17.76 -38.58
C LYS A 97 27.47 -18.06 -40.04
N LYS A 98 26.70 -17.19 -40.69
CA LYS A 98 26.38 -17.34 -42.12
C LYS A 98 27.63 -17.24 -42.99
N SER A 99 28.51 -16.28 -42.71
CA SER A 99 29.78 -16.13 -43.44
C SER A 99 30.73 -17.33 -43.26
N MET A 100 30.68 -18.03 -42.12
CA MET A 100 31.42 -19.29 -41.89
C MET A 100 30.96 -20.42 -42.80
N GLU A 101 29.67 -20.47 -43.13
CA GLU A 101 29.10 -21.50 -44.01
C GLU A 101 29.48 -21.26 -45.48
N GLU A 102 29.69 -19.99 -45.85
CA GLU A 102 29.96 -19.57 -47.24
C GLU A 102 31.45 -19.42 -47.57
N THR A 103 32.31 -19.09 -46.60
CA THR A 103 33.72 -18.77 -46.84
C THR A 103 34.70 -19.82 -46.31
N LYS A 104 35.75 -20.12 -47.08
CA LYS A 104 36.88 -20.96 -46.65
C LYS A 104 38.09 -20.15 -46.18
N ASN A 105 38.00 -18.82 -46.19
CA ASN A 105 39.08 -17.95 -45.75
C ASN A 105 39.12 -17.87 -44.22
N TYR A 106 40.05 -18.59 -43.62
CA TYR A 106 40.23 -18.65 -42.17
C TYR A 106 40.63 -17.30 -41.56
N ASP A 107 41.44 -16.49 -42.25
CA ASP A 107 41.91 -15.21 -41.71
C ASP A 107 40.77 -14.18 -41.62
N SER A 108 39.96 -14.09 -42.68
CA SER A 108 38.76 -13.22 -42.67
C SER A 108 37.74 -13.64 -41.61
N LEU A 109 37.64 -14.95 -41.35
CA LEU A 109 36.76 -15.46 -40.31
C LEU A 109 37.25 -15.08 -38.91
N LYS A 110 38.54 -15.26 -38.65
CA LYS A 110 39.17 -14.90 -37.38
C LYS A 110 38.99 -13.40 -37.10
N GLU A 111 39.24 -12.55 -38.08
CA GLU A 111 39.07 -11.10 -37.97
C GLU A 111 37.62 -10.72 -37.65
N GLY A 112 36.64 -11.36 -38.30
CA GLY A 112 35.22 -11.16 -38.01
C GLY A 112 34.83 -11.54 -36.58
N ILE A 113 35.36 -12.64 -36.04
CA ILE A 113 35.13 -13.07 -34.65
C ILE A 113 35.78 -12.08 -33.67
N ASP A 114 37.00 -11.61 -33.94
CA ASP A 114 37.70 -10.63 -33.10
C ASP A 114 36.94 -9.28 -33.06
N LEU A 115 36.37 -8.85 -34.18
CA LEU A 115 35.50 -7.67 -34.25
C LEU A 115 34.26 -7.79 -33.34
N ILE A 116 33.60 -8.95 -33.37
CA ILE A 116 32.43 -9.21 -32.53
C ILE A 116 32.79 -9.25 -31.05
N TYR A 117 33.91 -9.89 -30.72
CA TYR A 117 34.40 -9.95 -29.34
C TYR A 117 34.71 -8.55 -28.78
N ASN A 118 35.38 -7.70 -29.56
CA ASN A 118 35.64 -6.32 -29.18
C ASN A 118 34.35 -5.51 -29.00
N LYS A 119 33.37 -5.69 -29.89
CA LYS A 119 32.05 -5.05 -29.78
C LYS A 119 31.34 -5.48 -28.49
N PHE A 120 31.35 -6.77 -28.18
CA PHE A 120 30.80 -7.31 -26.94
C PHE A 120 31.48 -6.68 -25.70
N LEU A 121 32.81 -6.65 -25.65
CA LEU A 121 33.54 -6.00 -24.55
C LEU A 121 33.18 -4.52 -24.39
N ASN A 122 33.03 -3.79 -25.49
CA ASN A 122 32.64 -2.39 -25.46
C ASN A 122 31.22 -2.19 -24.91
N VAL A 123 30.28 -3.10 -25.21
CA VAL A 123 28.94 -3.10 -24.62
C VAL A 123 29.02 -3.27 -23.11
N PHE A 124 29.82 -4.21 -22.60
CA PHE A 124 30.00 -4.36 -21.15
C PHE A 124 30.68 -3.17 -20.49
N LYS A 125 31.71 -2.59 -21.12
CA LYS A 125 32.38 -1.37 -20.59
C LYS A 125 31.48 -0.14 -20.58
N SER A 126 30.48 -0.08 -21.46
CA SER A 126 29.56 1.05 -21.54
C SER A 126 28.38 0.93 -20.58
N ASN A 127 28.06 -0.30 -20.14
CA ASN A 127 26.90 -0.61 -19.30
C ASN A 127 27.24 -1.12 -17.88
N GLY A 128 28.52 -1.32 -17.56
CA GLY A 128 29.02 -1.77 -16.25
C GLY A 128 29.89 -0.71 -15.59
#